data_AF-F6BAF9-F1
#
_entry.id   AF-F6BAF9-F1
#
_cell.length_a   1.000
_cell.length_b   1.000
_cell.length_c   1.000
_cell.angle_alpha   90.00
_cell.angle_beta   90.00
_cell.angle_gamma   90.00
#
_symmetry.space_group_name_H-M   'P 1'
#
loop_
_entity.id
_entity.type
_entity.pdbx_description
1 polymer ?
#
loop_
_entity_poly.entity_id
_entity_poly.type
_entity_poly.pdbx_seq_one_letter_code
_entity_poly.pdbx_strand_id
1 'polypeptide(L)'
;MKYIYVMLGMMLLLLIPMVAGEVKEIPQGNVEINIIQYNVSFNYTLEEDKNLTILELNTSKEGDIVAYFDNKPLFLYRPSNDSSAKTYNISLLNGTIAIVGVNASNYNKIEETTNCTFVGWNKTLGYAFFLFDNIGESKSGIIKLKYEPQASTTTTTTTSYSSGGGGGSHHITTTEQYPGVAEDIKSEKIKEMVYKAKIIIGSEVDNNLSAKYLKNTTELVNQSLEIKEDCILIGGPVANPVVKKWLWAFPVKITNDYPGKNRGVIEKQMINDHIVILLAGSDRWGTKAAVEYFKTLDDIPDEPIFVEWKDGKAVKIEKP
;
A
#
# COMPACT_ATOMS: atom_id res chain seq x y z
N MET A 1 -61.12 -3.24 37.12
CA MET A 1 -60.53 -2.51 38.28
C MET A 1 -59.44 -3.40 38.86
N LYS A 2 -58.16 -3.07 38.98
CA LYS A 2 -57.40 -1.81 38.87
C LYS A 2 -56.01 -2.14 38.29
N TYR A 3 -55.55 -1.29 37.39
CA TYR A 3 -54.14 -1.08 37.08
C TYR A 3 -53.44 -0.39 38.27
N ILE A 4 -52.13 -0.58 38.44
CA ILE A 4 -51.10 0.48 38.35
C ILE A 4 -49.74 -0.03 38.85
N TYR A 5 -48.76 0.20 37.97
CA TYR A 5 -47.29 0.09 38.06
C TYR A 5 -46.66 0.68 39.32
N VAL A 6 -45.40 0.30 39.61
CA VAL A 6 -44.23 1.22 39.58
C VAL A 6 -42.94 0.48 40.01
N MET A 7 -41.87 0.73 39.25
CA MET A 7 -40.44 0.44 39.50
C MET A 7 -39.93 -1.01 39.35
N LEU A 8 -39.68 -1.41 38.09
CA LEU A 8 -38.45 -2.16 37.80
C LEU A 8 -37.70 -1.37 36.72
N GLY A 9 -36.63 -0.72 37.17
CA GLY A 9 -35.83 0.21 36.38
C GLY A 9 -35.16 -0.46 35.20
N MET A 10 -35.19 0.27 34.08
CA MET A 10 -34.15 0.37 33.07
C MET A 10 -32.86 -0.39 33.40
N MET A 11 -32.69 -1.54 32.76
CA MET A 11 -31.37 -1.96 32.32
C MET A 11 -31.54 -2.57 30.94
N LEU A 12 -31.84 -1.69 29.98
CA LEU A 12 -31.61 -1.96 28.57
C LEU A 12 -30.09 -2.06 28.43
N LEU A 13 -29.56 -3.29 28.54
CA LEU A 13 -28.22 -3.61 28.10
C LEU A 13 -28.21 -3.33 26.60
N LEU A 14 -27.79 -2.12 26.23
CA LEU A 14 -27.31 -1.84 24.88
C LEU A 14 -26.12 -2.77 24.68
N LEU A 15 -26.40 -3.94 24.09
CA LEU A 15 -25.42 -4.72 23.36
C LEU A 15 -24.92 -3.83 22.23
N ILE A 16 -23.97 -2.95 22.57
CA ILE A 16 -23.10 -2.32 21.59
C ILE A 16 -22.45 -3.50 20.87
N PRO A 17 -22.56 -3.61 19.53
CA PRO A 17 -21.87 -4.66 18.82
C PRO A 17 -20.38 -4.50 19.14
N MET A 18 -19.84 -5.47 19.88
CA MET A 18 -18.42 -5.58 20.12
C MET A 18 -17.82 -5.89 18.75
N VAL A 19 -17.31 -4.85 18.08
CA VAL A 19 -16.52 -4.98 16.87
C VAL A 19 -15.31 -5.82 17.26
N ALA A 20 -15.35 -7.11 16.93
CA ALA A 20 -14.30 -8.06 17.25
C ALA A 20 -13.08 -7.71 16.39
N GLY A 21 -12.11 -7.02 17.00
CA GLY A 21 -10.82 -6.77 16.36
C GLY A 21 -9.98 -8.04 16.33
N GLU A 22 -9.15 -8.19 15.29
CA GLU A 22 -8.15 -9.25 15.24
C GLU A 22 -7.06 -8.95 16.27
N VAL A 23 -6.83 -9.86 17.21
CA VAL A 23 -5.78 -9.75 18.24
C VAL A 23 -4.61 -10.63 17.82
N LYS A 24 -3.42 -10.04 17.74
CA LYS A 24 -2.19 -10.71 17.35
C LYS A 24 -1.07 -10.36 18.34
N GLU A 25 -0.43 -11.38 18.90
CA GLU A 25 0.78 -11.21 19.71
C GLU A 25 1.96 -10.79 18.84
N ILE A 26 2.68 -9.74 19.26
CA ILE A 26 3.86 -9.20 18.59
C ILE A 26 5.03 -9.29 19.57
N PRO A 27 6.11 -10.01 19.22
CA PRO A 27 7.25 -10.17 20.11
C PRO A 27 8.04 -8.85 20.25
N GLN A 28 8.75 -8.73 21.38
CA GLN A 28 9.71 -7.67 21.64
C GLN A 28 10.80 -7.57 20.57
N GLY A 29 11.38 -6.38 20.43
CA GLY A 29 12.44 -6.08 19.48
C GLY A 29 11.96 -5.33 18.24
N ASN A 30 12.81 -5.31 17.21
CA ASN A 30 12.52 -4.62 15.95
C ASN A 30 11.56 -5.47 15.11
N VAL A 31 10.34 -4.99 14.95
CA VAL A 31 9.26 -5.68 14.25
C VAL A 31 8.70 -4.80 13.15
N GLU A 32 8.38 -5.41 12.00
CA GLU A 32 7.60 -4.77 10.96
C GLU A 32 6.10 -4.99 11.26
N ILE A 33 5.40 -3.91 11.58
CA ILE A 33 3.96 -3.94 11.84
C ILE A 33 3.23 -3.71 10.53
N ASN A 34 2.45 -4.71 10.12
CA ASN A 34 1.68 -4.70 8.89
C ASN A 34 0.19 -4.62 9.20
N ILE A 35 -0.46 -3.49 8.88
CA ILE A 35 -1.91 -3.33 8.99
C ILE A 35 -2.52 -3.44 7.58
N ILE A 36 -2.71 -4.68 7.16
CA ILE A 36 -3.00 -5.07 5.77
C ILE A 36 -4.27 -4.40 5.24
N GLN A 37 -5.30 -4.27 6.07
CA GLN A 37 -6.58 -3.66 5.70
C GLN A 37 -6.46 -2.17 5.36
N TYR A 38 -5.43 -1.50 5.85
CA TYR A 38 -5.18 -0.08 5.56
C TYR A 38 -4.02 0.17 4.62
N ASN A 39 -3.32 -0.87 4.15
CA ASN A 39 -2.11 -0.73 3.33
C ASN A 39 -1.02 0.10 4.02
N VAL A 40 -0.84 -0.11 5.33
CA VAL A 40 0.14 0.59 6.15
C VAL A 40 1.12 -0.42 6.72
N SER A 41 2.42 -0.19 6.51
CA SER A 41 3.50 -0.95 7.12
C SER A 41 4.56 -0.01 7.68
N PHE A 42 5.11 -0.34 8.85
CA PHE A 42 6.15 0.44 9.50
C PHE A 42 7.00 -0.42 10.44
N ASN A 43 8.27 -0.05 10.58
CA ASN A 43 9.16 -0.64 11.55
C ASN A 43 8.95 0.02 12.91
N TYR A 44 8.86 -0.79 13.96
CA TYR A 44 8.75 -0.31 15.33
C TYR A 44 9.55 -1.21 16.28
N THR A 45 10.05 -0.63 17.36
CA THR A 45 10.80 -1.36 18.37
C THR A 45 9.93 -1.49 19.61
N LEU A 46 9.56 -2.72 19.95
CA LEU A 46 8.82 -3.04 21.17
C LEU A 46 9.80 -3.38 22.30
N GLU A 47 9.62 -2.78 23.48
CA GLU A 47 10.44 -3.08 24.67
C GLU A 47 10.06 -4.41 25.34
N GLU A 48 8.85 -4.88 25.08
CA GLU A 48 8.27 -6.12 25.63
C GLU A 48 7.27 -6.70 24.63
N ASP A 49 6.86 -7.95 24.83
CA ASP A 49 5.84 -8.59 24.00
C ASP A 49 4.49 -7.88 24.22
N LYS A 50 3.80 -7.54 23.13
CA LYS A 50 2.52 -6.81 23.20
C LYS A 50 1.46 -7.41 22.30
N ASN A 51 0.20 -7.23 22.67
CA ASN A 51 -0.94 -7.68 21.87
C ASN A 51 -1.44 -6.56 20.96
N LEU A 52 -1.21 -6.67 19.65
CA LEU A 52 -1.77 -5.77 18.67
C LEU A 52 -3.23 -6.13 18.39
N THR A 53 -4.15 -5.21 18.63
CA THR A 53 -5.53 -5.31 18.18
C THR A 53 -5.77 -4.38 17.00
N ILE A 54 -6.31 -4.92 15.90
CA ILE A 54 -6.69 -4.15 14.71
C ILE A 54 -8.21 -3.96 14.70
N LEU A 55 -8.66 -2.72 14.51
CA LEU A 55 -10.07 -2.34 14.46
C LEU A 55 -10.45 -1.90 13.05
N GLU A 56 -11.70 -2.10 12.66
CA GLU A 56 -12.27 -1.51 11.44
C GLU A 56 -12.40 0.02 11.55
N LEU A 57 -12.06 0.72 10.47
CA LEU A 57 -12.05 2.17 10.39
C LEU A 57 -13.47 2.66 10.18
N ASN A 58 -13.97 3.49 11.10
CA ASN A 58 -15.23 4.15 10.87
C ASN A 58 -15.05 5.34 9.92
N THR A 59 -15.29 5.11 8.63
CA THR A 59 -15.12 6.12 7.58
C THR A 59 -16.11 7.30 7.67
N SER A 60 -17.15 7.20 8.51
CA SER A 60 -18.06 8.32 8.80
C SER A 60 -17.49 9.34 9.78
N LYS A 61 -16.37 9.02 10.45
CA LYS A 61 -15.68 9.92 11.38
C LYS A 61 -14.52 10.62 10.70
N GLU A 62 -14.14 11.75 11.26
CA GLU A 62 -12.97 12.54 10.81
C GLU A 62 -11.65 11.98 11.33
N GLY A 63 -11.69 11.18 12.40
CA GLY A 63 -10.57 10.37 12.87
C GLY A 63 -11.06 9.19 13.68
N ASP A 64 -10.29 8.10 13.71
CA ASP A 64 -10.59 6.89 14.47
C ASP A 64 -9.33 6.11 14.82
N ILE A 65 -9.34 5.39 15.96
CA ILE A 65 -8.31 4.39 16.24
C ILE A 65 -8.54 3.19 15.34
N VAL A 66 -7.48 2.79 14.65
CA VAL A 66 -7.54 1.64 13.75
C VAL A 66 -6.68 0.47 14.20
N ALA A 67 -5.73 0.71 15.10
CA ALA A 67 -5.06 -0.35 15.83
C ALA A 67 -4.50 0.17 17.16
N TYR A 68 -4.31 -0.72 18.13
CA TYR A 68 -3.70 -0.38 19.42
C TYR A 68 -3.02 -1.61 20.04
N PHE A 69 -2.06 -1.35 20.92
CA PHE A 69 -1.40 -2.39 21.69
C PHE A 69 -2.02 -2.56 23.08
N ASP A 70 -2.28 -3.78 23.49
CA ASP A 70 -2.80 -4.18 24.80
C ASP A 70 -4.17 -3.58 25.12
N ASN A 71 -4.20 -2.37 25.71
CA ASN A 71 -5.41 -1.76 26.24
C ASN A 71 -6.00 -0.76 25.25
N LYS A 72 -7.30 -0.87 24.96
CA LYS A 72 -7.98 0.08 24.06
C LYS A 72 -7.87 1.51 24.57
N PRO A 73 -7.29 2.45 23.81
CA PRO A 73 -7.20 3.84 24.24
C PRO A 73 -8.56 4.54 24.17
N LEU A 74 -8.79 5.42 25.14
CA LEU A 74 -9.81 6.46 25.10
C LEU A 74 -9.34 7.56 24.16
N PHE A 75 -9.98 7.64 23.00
CA PHE A 75 -9.63 8.54 21.92
C PHE A 75 -10.57 9.72 21.84
N LEU A 76 -9.98 10.91 21.89
CA LEU A 76 -10.64 12.17 21.61
C LEU A 76 -9.89 12.88 20.50
N TYR A 77 -10.62 13.42 19.53
CA TYR A 77 -10.04 14.27 18.51
C TYR A 77 -10.90 15.53 18.30
N ARG A 78 -10.24 16.62 17.92
CA ARG A 78 -10.86 17.89 17.56
C ARG A 78 -10.29 18.37 16.23
N PRO A 79 -11.02 18.19 15.11
CA PRO A 79 -10.60 18.71 13.83
C PRO A 79 -10.87 20.23 13.78
N SER A 80 -9.97 20.99 13.18
CA SER A 80 -10.16 22.39 12.82
C SER A 80 -9.63 22.63 11.41
N ASN A 81 -10.31 23.51 10.67
CA ASN A 81 -9.94 23.88 9.32
C ASN A 81 -9.43 25.33 9.31
N ASP A 82 -8.33 25.55 8.62
CA ASP A 82 -7.89 26.87 8.13
C ASP A 82 -8.06 26.89 6.60
N SER A 83 -8.02 28.07 6.01
CA SER A 83 -8.11 28.40 4.58
C SER A 83 -7.38 27.44 3.62
N SER A 84 -6.31 26.76 4.05
CA SER A 84 -5.57 25.79 3.22
C SER A 84 -5.15 24.50 3.95
N ALA A 85 -5.44 24.37 5.24
CA ALA A 85 -4.92 23.29 6.08
C ALA A 85 -5.99 22.73 7.02
N LYS A 86 -5.82 21.48 7.44
CA LYS A 86 -6.66 20.82 8.42
C LYS A 86 -5.82 20.30 9.56
N THR A 87 -6.18 20.69 10.77
CA THR A 87 -5.48 20.31 11.98
C THR A 87 -6.34 19.36 12.80
N TYR A 88 -5.75 18.24 13.21
CA TYR A 88 -6.33 17.30 14.15
C TYR A 88 -5.58 17.41 15.48
N ASN A 89 -6.28 17.84 16.52
CA ASN A 89 -5.78 17.75 17.89
C ASN A 89 -6.27 16.44 18.49
N ILE A 90 -5.35 15.55 18.85
CA ILE A 90 -5.64 14.17 19.26
C ILE A 90 -5.16 13.95 20.69
N SER A 91 -6.00 13.31 21.50
CA SER A 91 -5.66 12.91 22.86
C SER A 91 -6.00 11.43 23.07
N LEU A 92 -5.05 10.70 23.66
CA LEU A 92 -5.21 9.32 24.15
C LEU A 92 -5.17 9.37 25.68
N LEU A 93 -6.32 9.27 26.35
CA LEU A 93 -6.46 9.67 27.76
C LEU A 93 -5.96 8.63 28.78
N ASN A 94 -5.89 7.36 28.40
CA ASN A 94 -5.41 6.24 29.21
C ASN A 94 -4.31 5.46 28.44
N GLY A 95 -3.47 6.22 27.73
CA GLY A 95 -2.75 5.83 26.51
C GLY A 95 -1.93 4.54 26.56
N THR A 96 -1.97 3.86 25.41
CA THR A 96 -1.05 2.82 24.95
C THR A 96 -0.51 3.27 23.58
N ILE A 97 0.36 2.46 22.97
CA ILE A 97 0.75 2.63 21.57
C ILE A 97 -0.47 2.41 20.68
N ALA A 98 -0.80 3.36 19.81
CA ALA A 98 -1.96 3.31 18.93
C ALA A 98 -1.67 3.85 17.53
N ILE A 99 -2.44 3.37 16.56
CA ILE A 99 -2.46 3.85 15.20
C ILE A 99 -3.82 4.50 14.98
N VAL A 100 -3.79 5.77 14.57
CA VAL A 100 -4.98 6.57 14.29
C VAL A 100 -5.02 6.89 12.80
N GLY A 101 -6.17 6.65 12.19
CA GLY A 101 -6.49 7.18 10.87
C GLY A 101 -7.18 8.53 11.00
N VAL A 102 -6.76 9.53 10.22
CA VAL A 102 -7.46 10.81 10.07
C VAL A 102 -7.89 11.01 8.62
N ASN A 103 -9.07 11.58 8.41
CA ASN A 103 -9.56 11.87 7.08
C ASN A 103 -8.63 12.86 6.38
N ALA A 104 -8.25 12.53 5.17
CA ALA A 104 -7.29 13.26 4.39
C ALA A 104 -7.68 13.35 2.91
N SER A 105 -8.96 13.13 2.58
CA SER A 105 -9.45 13.05 1.19
C SER A 105 -9.10 14.26 0.32
N ASN A 106 -8.94 15.45 0.93
CA ASN A 106 -8.63 16.70 0.24
C ASN A 106 -7.19 17.18 0.49
N TYR A 107 -6.34 16.38 1.12
CA TYR A 107 -5.01 16.77 1.55
C TYR A 107 -3.99 15.75 1.05
N ASN A 108 -2.82 16.21 0.61
CA ASN A 108 -1.79 15.37 0.01
C ASN A 108 -0.41 15.58 0.63
N LYS A 109 -0.32 16.45 1.64
CA LYS A 109 0.92 16.80 2.33
C LYS A 109 0.69 16.89 3.83
N ILE A 110 1.71 16.46 4.57
CA ILE A 110 1.81 16.66 6.01
C ILE A 110 2.58 17.96 6.20
N GLU A 111 1.94 18.94 6.79
CA GLU A 111 2.58 20.22 7.11
C GLU A 111 3.32 20.12 8.43
N GLU A 112 2.71 19.49 9.44
CA GLU A 112 3.25 19.41 10.80
C GLU A 112 2.73 18.17 11.53
N THR A 113 3.59 17.57 12.34
CA THR A 113 3.21 16.52 13.31
C THR A 113 3.88 16.80 14.65
N THR A 114 3.13 16.67 15.74
CA THR A 114 3.66 16.71 17.12
C THR A 114 3.20 15.46 17.86
N ASN A 115 4.11 14.84 18.62
CA ASN A 115 3.87 13.63 19.43
C ASN A 115 3.23 12.46 18.66
N CYS A 116 3.52 12.35 17.37
CA CYS A 116 3.14 11.23 16.53
C CYS A 116 4.07 11.10 15.33
N THR A 117 4.07 9.91 14.74
CA THR A 117 4.88 9.59 13.56
C THR A 117 3.96 9.25 12.41
N PHE A 118 4.19 9.84 11.24
CA PHE A 118 3.47 9.47 10.04
C PHE A 118 3.82 8.05 9.59
N VAL A 119 2.79 7.26 9.27
CA VAL A 119 2.94 5.84 8.95
C VAL A 119 2.59 5.54 7.49
N GLY A 120 1.58 6.22 6.94
CA GLY A 120 1.19 5.98 5.56
C GLY A 120 -0.08 6.69 5.12
N TRP A 121 -0.22 6.82 3.81
CA TRP A 121 -1.45 7.26 3.17
C TRP A 121 -2.24 6.05 2.69
N ASN A 122 -3.56 6.09 2.84
CA ASN A 122 -4.47 5.28 2.05
C ASN A 122 -5.37 6.22 1.27
N LYS A 123 -4.99 6.52 0.03
CA LYS A 123 -5.73 7.47 -0.82
C LYS A 123 -7.09 6.93 -1.24
N THR A 124 -7.25 5.60 -1.32
CA THR A 124 -8.54 4.96 -1.63
C THR A 124 -9.58 5.21 -0.53
N LEU A 125 -9.17 5.07 0.74
CA LEU A 125 -10.04 5.42 1.86
C LEU A 125 -10.12 6.93 2.06
N GLY A 126 -9.12 7.67 1.57
CA GLY A 126 -8.96 9.09 1.84
C GLY A 126 -8.50 9.34 3.26
N TYR A 127 -7.58 8.52 3.79
CA TYR A 127 -7.06 8.65 5.16
C TYR A 127 -5.53 8.70 5.18
N ALA A 128 -4.99 9.38 6.18
CA ALA A 128 -3.60 9.33 6.58
C ALA A 128 -3.50 8.68 7.97
N PHE A 129 -2.47 7.85 8.18
CA PHE A 129 -2.29 7.06 9.39
C PHE A 129 -1.07 7.51 10.17
N PHE A 130 -1.23 7.59 11.48
CA PHE A 130 -0.23 8.12 12.41
C PHE A 130 -0.09 7.19 13.60
N LEU A 131 1.16 6.91 13.98
CA LEU A 131 1.54 6.15 15.15
C LEU A 131 1.70 7.10 16.33
N PHE A 132 1.09 6.72 17.44
CA PHE A 132 1.15 7.42 18.71
C PHE A 132 1.73 6.46 19.74
N ASP A 133 2.98 6.68 20.14
CA ASP A 133 3.70 5.83 21.09
C ASP A 133 4.10 6.55 22.38
N ASN A 134 4.10 7.89 22.36
CA ASN A 134 4.56 8.74 23.46
C ASN A 134 3.46 9.66 24.02
N ILE A 135 2.19 9.27 23.88
CA ILE A 135 1.08 9.96 24.56
C ILE A 135 0.88 9.34 25.95
N GLY A 136 1.83 9.62 26.84
CA GLY A 136 1.66 9.49 28.30
C GLY A 136 0.97 10.72 28.89
N GLU A 137 0.47 10.59 30.13
CA GLU A 137 -0.42 11.55 30.81
C GLU A 137 -0.08 13.03 30.51
N SER A 138 -1.08 13.77 30.00
CA SER A 138 -1.05 15.22 29.68
C SER A 138 -0.44 15.62 28.33
N LYS A 139 -0.08 14.69 27.44
CA LYS A 139 0.32 15.03 26.07
C LYS A 139 -0.85 14.89 25.09
N SER A 140 -0.91 15.80 24.12
CA SER A 140 -1.76 15.69 22.94
C SER A 140 -0.87 15.63 21.71
N GLY A 141 -1.32 14.94 20.67
CA GLY A 141 -0.69 15.00 19.37
C GLY A 141 -1.40 15.97 18.45
N ILE A 142 -0.64 16.54 17.53
CA ILE A 142 -1.13 17.44 16.50
C ILE A 142 -0.76 16.83 15.16
N ILE A 143 -1.73 16.75 14.26
CA ILE A 143 -1.50 16.44 12.85
C ILE A 143 -2.04 17.62 12.05
N LYS A 144 -1.20 18.25 11.24
CA LYS A 144 -1.61 19.31 10.31
C LYS A 144 -1.39 18.83 8.88
N LEU A 145 -2.48 18.76 8.13
CA LEU A 145 -2.50 18.35 6.73
C LEU A 145 -2.73 19.58 5.85
N LYS A 146 -2.10 19.60 4.69
CA LYS A 146 -2.26 20.68 3.71
C LYS A 146 -2.52 20.12 2.32
N TYR A 147 -3.31 20.85 1.56
CA TYR A 147 -3.38 20.65 0.12
C TYR A 147 -2.28 21.47 -0.53
N GLU A 148 -1.32 20.80 -1.16
CA GLU A 148 -0.37 21.43 -2.04
C GLU A 148 -0.80 21.12 -3.49
N PRO A 149 -1.17 22.15 -4.29
CA PRO A 149 -1.48 21.93 -5.69
C PRO A 149 -0.25 21.28 -6.35
N GLN A 150 -0.40 20.07 -6.86
CA GLN A 150 0.63 19.51 -7.72
C GLN A 150 0.66 20.37 -8.99
N ALA A 151 1.75 21.10 -9.21
CA ALA A 151 1.98 21.75 -10.48
C ALA A 151 1.92 20.68 -11.56
N SER A 152 1.10 20.89 -12.60
CA SER A 152 1.18 20.11 -13.83
C SER A 152 2.58 20.30 -14.42
N THR A 153 3.50 19.40 -14.14
CA THR A 153 4.79 19.35 -14.83
C THR A 153 4.58 18.84 -16.25
N THR A 154 4.26 19.77 -17.16
CA THR A 154 4.81 19.68 -18.51
C THR A 154 6.33 19.75 -18.32
N THR A 155 7.00 18.61 -18.40
CA THR A 155 8.44 18.53 -18.18
C THR A 155 9.13 19.12 -19.41
N THR A 156 9.35 20.44 -19.40
CA THR A 156 10.32 21.09 -20.28
C THR A 156 11.69 20.93 -19.64
N THR A 157 12.53 20.13 -20.28
CA THR A 157 13.93 19.89 -19.96
C THR A 157 14.65 21.22 -19.69
N THR A 158 15.25 21.37 -18.51
CA THR A 158 16.28 22.38 -18.28
C THR A 158 17.55 21.67 -17.84
N THR A 159 18.47 21.48 -18.79
CA THR A 159 19.87 21.14 -18.54
C THR A 159 20.55 22.32 -17.84
N SER A 160 20.93 22.17 -16.57
CA SER A 160 21.87 23.07 -15.91
C SER A 160 23.29 22.52 -16.03
N TYR A 161 24.03 23.09 -16.97
CA TYR A 161 25.48 23.01 -17.06
C TYR A 161 26.07 23.71 -15.82
N SER A 162 26.67 22.92 -14.93
CA SER A 162 27.47 23.43 -13.82
C SER A 162 28.94 23.14 -14.13
N SER A 163 29.69 24.18 -14.49
CA SER A 163 31.13 24.15 -14.68
C SER A 163 31.85 24.59 -13.39
N GLY A 164 32.95 23.89 -13.09
CA GLY A 164 33.91 24.19 -12.02
C GLY A 164 33.74 23.24 -10.81
N GLY A 165 34.69 22.41 -10.40
CA GLY A 165 36.12 22.31 -10.67
C GLY A 165 36.80 21.96 -9.34
N GLY A 166 37.41 20.77 -9.22
CA GLY A 166 38.18 20.42 -8.01
C GLY A 166 38.31 18.93 -7.71
N GLY A 167 39.31 18.29 -8.34
CA GLY A 167 40.20 17.25 -7.78
C GLY A 167 39.66 16.05 -7.00
N GLY A 168 39.90 14.85 -7.54
CA GLY A 168 40.34 13.71 -6.72
C GLY A 168 39.63 12.37 -6.93
N SER A 169 40.39 11.43 -7.48
CA SER A 169 40.27 9.97 -7.36
C SER A 169 39.25 9.21 -8.22
N HIS A 170 39.80 8.26 -8.98
CA HIS A 170 39.15 7.31 -9.86
C HIS A 170 38.02 6.51 -9.20
N HIS A 171 36.81 6.64 -9.73
CA HIS A 171 35.89 5.53 -9.85
C HIS A 171 35.11 5.71 -11.16
N ILE A 172 35.31 4.80 -12.10
CA ILE A 172 34.56 4.75 -13.36
C ILE A 172 33.13 4.31 -12.97
N THR A 173 32.22 5.25 -12.78
CA THR A 173 30.79 4.94 -12.69
C THR A 173 30.27 4.71 -14.12
N THR A 174 30.07 3.44 -14.44
CA THR A 174 29.25 2.97 -15.57
C THR A 174 27.97 3.79 -15.66
N THR A 175 27.74 4.43 -16.80
CA THR A 175 26.43 4.95 -17.21
C THR A 175 25.37 3.87 -17.05
N GLU A 176 24.36 4.08 -16.19
CA GLU A 176 23.22 3.15 -16.05
C GLU A 176 22.51 2.99 -17.40
N GLN A 177 22.61 1.81 -18.01
CA GLN A 177 22.04 1.53 -19.33
C GLN A 177 20.49 1.55 -19.35
N TYR A 178 19.84 1.41 -18.17
CA TYR A 178 18.37 1.41 -18.01
C TYR A 178 17.95 2.13 -16.72
N PRO A 179 17.95 3.47 -16.69
CA PRO A 179 17.64 4.22 -15.48
C PRO A 179 16.23 3.92 -14.98
N GLY A 180 16.11 3.71 -13.67
CA GLY A 180 14.83 3.46 -13.00
C GLY A 180 14.26 2.04 -13.14
N VAL A 181 15.00 1.11 -13.77
CA VAL A 181 14.70 -0.33 -13.76
C VAL A 181 15.43 -1.00 -12.62
N ALA A 182 14.84 -2.02 -12.01
CA ALA A 182 15.44 -2.72 -10.89
C ALA A 182 16.78 -3.39 -11.26
N GLU A 183 17.80 -3.17 -10.43
CA GLU A 183 19.18 -3.63 -10.68
C GLU A 183 19.34 -5.17 -10.57
N ASP A 184 18.46 -5.82 -9.83
CA ASP A 184 18.46 -7.27 -9.58
C ASP A 184 17.87 -8.09 -10.74
N ILE A 185 17.38 -7.44 -11.81
CA ILE A 185 17.01 -8.10 -13.06
C ILE A 185 18.29 -8.56 -13.78
N LYS A 186 18.41 -9.87 -13.98
CA LYS A 186 19.65 -10.46 -14.54
C LYS A 186 19.74 -10.35 -16.06
N SER A 187 18.61 -10.51 -16.75
CA SER A 187 18.57 -10.53 -18.21
C SER A 187 18.47 -9.12 -18.80
N GLU A 188 19.37 -8.80 -19.72
CA GLU A 188 19.34 -7.56 -20.51
C GLU A 188 18.05 -7.43 -21.34
N LYS A 189 17.51 -8.56 -21.84
CA LYS A 189 16.23 -8.57 -22.56
C LYS A 189 15.07 -8.17 -21.65
N ILE A 190 15.04 -8.69 -20.42
CA ILE A 190 14.02 -8.32 -19.44
C ILE A 190 14.18 -6.86 -19.02
N LYS A 191 15.41 -6.37 -18.80
CA LYS A 191 15.67 -4.95 -18.50
C LYS A 191 15.16 -4.05 -19.61
N GLU A 192 15.48 -4.35 -20.87
CA GLU A 192 15.04 -3.56 -22.01
C GLU A 192 13.51 -3.53 -22.13
N MET A 193 12.85 -4.66 -21.92
CA MET A 193 11.39 -4.77 -21.89
C MET A 193 10.78 -3.90 -20.79
N VAL A 194 11.26 -4.03 -19.54
CA VAL A 194 10.76 -3.23 -18.40
C VAL A 194 11.03 -1.75 -18.61
N TYR A 195 12.18 -1.39 -19.17
CA TYR A 195 12.55 -0.01 -19.46
C TYR A 195 11.61 0.63 -20.48
N LYS A 196 11.32 -0.07 -21.59
CA LYS A 196 10.47 0.43 -22.67
C LYS A 196 8.99 0.39 -22.34
N ALA A 197 8.53 -0.64 -21.62
CA ALA A 197 7.11 -0.80 -21.33
C ALA A 197 6.59 0.18 -20.30
N LYS A 198 5.31 0.48 -20.45
CA LYS A 198 4.50 1.13 -19.43
C LYS A 198 4.08 0.12 -18.36
N ILE A 199 4.30 0.43 -17.08
CA ILE A 199 3.83 -0.42 -15.98
C ILE A 199 2.46 0.09 -15.52
N ILE A 200 1.41 -0.70 -15.70
CA ILE A 200 0.03 -0.34 -15.37
C ILE A 200 -0.44 -1.17 -14.18
N ILE A 201 -0.79 -0.48 -13.10
CA ILE A 201 -1.26 -1.07 -11.85
C ILE A 201 -2.70 -0.65 -11.56
N GLY A 202 -3.49 -1.57 -11.02
CA GLY A 202 -4.85 -1.30 -10.57
C GLY A 202 -4.96 -0.80 -9.14
N SER A 203 -3.94 -1.08 -8.33
CA SER A 203 -3.94 -0.78 -6.90
C SER A 203 -2.57 -0.30 -6.43
N GLU A 204 -2.58 0.63 -5.47
CA GLU A 204 -1.36 1.05 -4.76
C GLU A 204 -0.75 -0.11 -3.95
N VAL A 205 -1.55 -1.12 -3.60
CA VAL A 205 -1.06 -2.31 -2.88
C VAL A 205 -0.14 -3.13 -3.78
N ASP A 206 -0.56 -3.38 -5.02
CA ASP A 206 0.27 -4.07 -5.99
C ASP A 206 1.52 -3.25 -6.33
N ASN A 207 1.44 -1.91 -6.27
CA ASN A 207 2.62 -1.05 -6.37
C ASN A 207 3.61 -1.29 -5.24
N ASN A 208 3.14 -1.18 -4.00
CA ASN A 208 3.98 -1.21 -2.80
C ASN A 208 4.55 -2.59 -2.51
N LEU A 209 3.83 -3.65 -2.87
CA LEU A 209 4.27 -5.03 -2.67
C LEU A 209 5.09 -5.58 -3.84
N SER A 210 4.88 -5.06 -5.05
CA SER A 210 5.40 -5.69 -6.27
C SER A 210 5.95 -4.67 -7.28
N ALA A 211 5.12 -3.80 -7.86
CA ALA A 211 5.49 -3.05 -9.07
C ALA A 211 6.66 -2.07 -8.88
N LYS A 212 6.74 -1.40 -7.72
CA LYS A 212 7.85 -0.46 -7.43
C LYS A 212 9.22 -1.15 -7.37
N TYR A 213 9.24 -2.46 -7.17
CA TYR A 213 10.46 -3.28 -7.18
C TYR A 213 10.83 -3.77 -8.58
N LEU A 214 10.04 -3.44 -9.60
CA LEU A 214 10.33 -3.74 -11.01
C LEU A 214 10.81 -2.48 -11.75
N LYS A 215 10.11 -1.37 -11.56
CA LYS A 215 10.41 -0.07 -12.17
C LYS A 215 9.97 1.07 -11.25
N ASN A 216 10.76 2.14 -11.18
CA ASN A 216 10.49 3.30 -10.34
C ASN A 216 9.27 4.13 -10.81
N THR A 217 8.81 3.92 -12.04
CA THR A 217 7.67 4.61 -12.64
C THR A 217 6.53 3.64 -12.92
N THR A 218 5.34 3.94 -12.39
CA THR A 218 4.12 3.14 -12.59
C THR A 218 2.93 4.05 -12.85
N GLU A 219 1.98 3.61 -13.66
CA GLU A 219 0.70 4.28 -13.85
C GLU A 219 -0.40 3.57 -13.08
N LEU A 220 -0.94 4.26 -12.07
CA LEU A 220 -2.12 3.83 -11.33
C LEU A 220 -3.39 4.19 -12.06
N VAL A 221 -4.20 3.18 -12.37
CA VAL A 221 -5.45 3.35 -13.12
C VAL A 221 -6.62 2.84 -12.29
N ASN A 222 -7.68 3.65 -12.24
CA ASN A 222 -8.96 3.31 -11.57
C ASN A 222 -10.07 2.98 -12.59
N GLN A 223 -9.78 3.09 -13.89
CA GLN A 223 -10.69 2.79 -14.97
C GLN A 223 -9.98 1.97 -16.04
N SER A 224 -10.77 1.29 -16.87
CA SER A 224 -10.21 0.52 -17.96
C SER A 224 -9.70 1.44 -19.08
N LEU A 225 -8.59 1.06 -19.71
CA LEU A 225 -7.94 1.81 -20.77
C LEU A 225 -7.78 0.94 -22.03
N GLU A 226 -7.60 1.58 -23.17
CA GLU A 226 -7.11 0.93 -24.39
C GLU A 226 -5.60 0.73 -24.30
N ILE A 227 -5.11 -0.42 -24.78
CA ILE A 227 -3.68 -0.69 -24.91
C ILE A 227 -3.22 -0.08 -26.25
N LYS A 228 -2.25 0.84 -26.18
CA LYS A 228 -1.72 1.65 -27.30
C LYS A 228 -0.20 1.64 -27.39
N GLU A 229 0.45 0.91 -26.50
CA GLU A 229 1.89 0.74 -26.40
C GLU A 229 2.17 -0.55 -25.62
N ASP A 230 3.41 -1.02 -25.71
CA ASP A 230 3.85 -2.17 -24.92
C ASP A 230 3.71 -1.88 -23.42
N CYS A 231 3.10 -2.80 -22.70
CA CYS A 231 2.85 -2.61 -21.27
C CYS A 231 2.99 -3.88 -20.45
N ILE A 232 3.30 -3.68 -19.16
CA ILE A 232 3.26 -4.72 -18.15
C ILE A 232 2.10 -4.40 -17.24
N LEU A 233 1.09 -5.27 -17.25
CA LEU A 233 -0.07 -5.20 -16.38
C LEU A 233 0.25 -5.95 -15.08
N ILE A 234 0.11 -5.25 -13.95
CA ILE A 234 0.36 -5.85 -12.64
C ILE A 234 -0.93 -5.86 -11.82
N GLY A 235 -1.23 -7.01 -11.22
CA GLY A 235 -2.41 -7.26 -10.39
C GLY A 235 -3.55 -7.94 -11.14
N GLY A 236 -4.36 -8.73 -10.42
CA GLY A 236 -5.48 -9.50 -10.99
C GLY A 236 -6.67 -8.63 -11.43
N PRO A 237 -7.66 -9.22 -12.15
CA PRO A 237 -8.79 -8.50 -12.74
C PRO A 237 -9.75 -7.86 -11.72
N VAL A 238 -9.67 -8.24 -10.44
CA VAL A 238 -10.43 -7.59 -9.36
C VAL A 238 -9.82 -6.24 -9.01
N ALA A 239 -8.49 -6.15 -8.98
CA ALA A 239 -7.76 -4.94 -8.61
C ALA A 239 -7.46 -4.05 -9.82
N ASN A 240 -7.18 -4.65 -10.99
CA ASN A 240 -6.75 -3.95 -12.19
C ASN A 240 -7.85 -3.92 -13.27
N PRO A 241 -8.50 -2.76 -13.51
CA PRO A 241 -9.59 -2.65 -14.48
C PRO A 241 -9.15 -2.78 -15.95
N VAL A 242 -7.86 -2.62 -16.24
CA VAL A 242 -7.30 -2.92 -17.58
C VAL A 242 -7.19 -4.42 -17.76
N VAL A 243 -6.67 -5.14 -16.76
CA VAL A 243 -6.65 -6.61 -16.76
C VAL A 243 -8.07 -7.17 -16.87
N LYS A 244 -9.04 -6.61 -16.14
CA LYS A 244 -10.45 -7.03 -16.24
C LYS A 244 -11.00 -6.96 -17.66
N LYS A 245 -10.69 -5.90 -18.40
CA LYS A 245 -11.15 -5.71 -19.78
C LYS A 245 -10.49 -6.67 -20.75
N TRP A 246 -9.19 -6.92 -20.57
CA TRP A 246 -8.38 -7.74 -21.49
C TRP A 246 -8.20 -9.19 -21.03
N LEU A 247 -8.82 -9.59 -19.93
CA LEU A 247 -8.70 -10.93 -19.35
C LEU A 247 -9.02 -12.03 -20.38
N TRP A 248 -9.93 -11.77 -21.31
CA TRP A 248 -10.31 -12.71 -22.36
C TRP A 248 -9.16 -13.06 -23.31
N ALA A 249 -8.16 -12.18 -23.48
CA ALA A 249 -7.04 -12.36 -24.40
C ALA A 249 -5.95 -13.29 -23.84
N PHE A 250 -5.83 -13.40 -22.51
CA PHE A 250 -4.80 -14.24 -21.88
C PHE A 250 -5.22 -15.71 -21.80
N PRO A 251 -4.32 -16.68 -22.02
CA PRO A 251 -4.63 -18.11 -21.88
C PRO A 251 -5.18 -18.49 -20.50
N VAL A 252 -4.60 -17.94 -19.44
CA VAL A 252 -5.03 -18.22 -18.05
C VAL A 252 -6.00 -17.16 -17.55
N LYS A 253 -7.14 -17.61 -17.05
CA LYS A 253 -8.15 -16.76 -16.42
C LYS A 253 -7.91 -16.69 -14.93
N ILE A 254 -7.17 -15.67 -14.50
CA ILE A 254 -6.87 -15.42 -13.09
C ILE A 254 -8.15 -14.97 -12.38
N THR A 255 -8.43 -15.56 -11.22
CA THR A 255 -9.54 -15.20 -10.33
C THR A 255 -9.00 -15.07 -8.89
N ASN A 256 -9.84 -14.78 -7.91
CA ASN A 256 -9.41 -14.80 -6.51
C ASN A 256 -9.08 -16.23 -6.00
N ASP A 257 -9.49 -17.27 -6.73
CA ASP A 257 -9.31 -18.67 -6.33
C ASP A 257 -8.31 -19.42 -7.22
N TYR A 258 -8.08 -18.95 -8.45
CA TYR A 258 -7.15 -19.55 -9.41
C TYR A 258 -6.07 -18.53 -9.83
N PRO A 259 -4.77 -18.84 -9.76
CA PRO A 259 -4.14 -20.17 -9.65
C PRO A 259 -4.04 -20.78 -8.23
N GLY A 260 -4.53 -20.09 -7.21
CA GLY A 260 -4.60 -20.58 -5.83
C GLY A 260 -3.80 -19.72 -4.86
N LYS A 261 -3.99 -19.95 -3.56
CA LYS A 261 -3.37 -19.13 -2.52
C LYS A 261 -1.85 -18.97 -2.73
N ASN A 262 -1.38 -17.74 -2.63
CA ASN A 262 -0.01 -17.29 -2.83
C ASN A 262 0.55 -17.58 -4.24
N ARG A 263 -0.30 -17.89 -5.22
CA ARG A 263 0.14 -18.26 -6.57
C ARG A 263 -0.18 -17.17 -7.59
N GLY A 264 0.76 -17.03 -8.53
CA GLY A 264 0.71 -16.08 -9.61
C GLY A 264 0.94 -16.72 -10.96
N VAL A 265 0.69 -15.95 -12.01
CA VAL A 265 0.95 -16.31 -13.40
C VAL A 265 1.71 -15.15 -14.06
N ILE A 266 2.68 -15.53 -14.89
CA ILE A 266 3.38 -14.64 -15.83
C ILE A 266 2.94 -15.06 -17.23
N GLU A 267 2.35 -14.15 -17.99
CA GLU A 267 1.88 -14.43 -19.35
C GLU A 267 2.25 -13.30 -20.30
N LYS A 268 2.50 -13.65 -21.56
CA LYS A 268 2.69 -12.70 -22.66
C LYS A 268 1.51 -12.84 -23.63
N GLN A 269 0.99 -11.72 -24.12
CA GLN A 269 -0.01 -11.69 -25.18
C GLN A 269 0.22 -10.50 -26.12
N MET A 270 -0.08 -10.69 -27.41
CA MET A 270 -0.19 -9.57 -28.36
C MET A 270 -1.61 -9.00 -28.29
N ILE A 271 -1.73 -7.71 -27.98
CA ILE A 271 -3.00 -6.99 -27.92
C ILE A 271 -2.83 -5.66 -28.65
N ASN A 272 -3.66 -5.41 -29.68
CA ASN A 272 -3.58 -4.22 -30.52
C ASN A 272 -2.16 -3.97 -31.07
N ASP A 273 -1.49 -5.03 -31.56
CA ASP A 273 -0.10 -4.99 -32.07
C ASP A 273 0.97 -4.60 -31.04
N HIS A 274 0.65 -4.64 -29.74
CA HIS A 274 1.58 -4.38 -28.65
C HIS A 274 1.83 -5.63 -27.80
N ILE A 275 3.06 -5.74 -27.29
CA ILE A 275 3.43 -6.79 -26.33
C ILE A 275 2.85 -6.40 -24.97
N VAL A 276 2.01 -7.28 -24.44
CA VAL A 276 1.41 -7.13 -23.11
C VAL A 276 1.86 -8.27 -22.22
N ILE A 277 2.56 -7.94 -21.14
CA ILE A 277 2.97 -8.91 -20.12
C ILE A 277 2.01 -8.78 -18.94
N LEU A 278 1.42 -9.88 -18.51
CA LEU A 278 0.58 -9.94 -17.32
C LEU A 278 1.37 -10.59 -16.17
N LEU A 279 1.48 -9.86 -15.06
CA LEU A 279 2.05 -10.33 -13.80
C LEU A 279 0.95 -10.23 -12.73
N ALA A 280 0.25 -11.32 -12.48
CA ALA A 280 -0.92 -11.30 -11.61
C ALA A 280 -1.07 -12.61 -10.84
N GLY A 281 -1.58 -12.51 -9.63
CA GLY A 281 -1.99 -13.68 -8.85
C GLY A 281 -3.42 -13.60 -8.37
N SER A 282 -3.86 -14.71 -7.79
CA SER A 282 -5.17 -14.79 -7.14
C SER A 282 -5.23 -14.03 -5.83
N ASP A 283 -4.07 -13.74 -5.25
CA ASP A 283 -3.91 -12.82 -4.14
C ASP A 283 -2.65 -11.95 -4.32
N ARG A 284 -2.44 -11.06 -3.36
CA ARG A 284 -1.32 -10.11 -3.35
C ARG A 284 0.05 -10.80 -3.31
N TRP A 285 0.16 -11.94 -2.62
CA TRP A 285 1.40 -12.71 -2.56
C TRP A 285 1.67 -13.44 -3.88
N GLY A 286 0.62 -13.90 -4.55
CA GLY A 286 0.70 -14.41 -5.92
C GLY A 286 1.19 -13.38 -6.92
N THR A 287 0.65 -12.15 -6.88
CA THR A 287 1.14 -11.04 -7.71
C THR A 287 2.61 -10.74 -7.40
N LYS A 288 2.99 -10.70 -6.12
CA LYS A 288 4.39 -10.52 -5.70
C LYS A 288 5.29 -11.64 -6.23
N ALA A 289 4.86 -12.89 -6.18
CA ALA A 289 5.59 -14.02 -6.75
C ALA A 289 5.79 -13.86 -8.26
N ALA A 290 4.77 -13.43 -8.99
CA ALA A 290 4.88 -13.19 -10.44
C ALA A 290 5.92 -12.11 -10.76
N VAL A 291 5.90 -10.99 -10.04
CA VAL A 291 6.87 -9.91 -10.25
C VAL A 291 8.30 -10.33 -9.87
N GLU A 292 8.49 -10.94 -8.71
CA GLU A 292 9.81 -11.35 -8.25
C GLU A 292 10.41 -12.47 -9.13
N TYR A 293 9.61 -13.44 -9.56
CA TYR A 293 10.08 -14.48 -10.48
C TYR A 293 10.38 -13.92 -11.87
N PHE A 294 9.61 -12.93 -12.35
CA PHE A 294 9.82 -12.29 -13.65
C PHE A 294 11.23 -11.67 -13.77
N LYS A 295 11.77 -11.07 -12.71
CA LYS A 295 13.14 -10.53 -12.68
C LYS A 295 14.23 -11.59 -12.91
N THR A 296 13.91 -12.85 -12.63
CA THR A 296 14.85 -13.97 -12.74
C THR A 296 14.86 -14.63 -14.12
N LEU A 297 13.93 -14.27 -15.01
CA LEU A 297 13.82 -14.86 -16.33
C LEU A 297 14.96 -14.42 -17.25
N ASP A 298 15.41 -15.34 -18.10
CA ASP A 298 16.38 -15.03 -19.17
C ASP A 298 15.69 -14.41 -20.39
N ASP A 299 14.43 -14.75 -20.64
CA ASP A 299 13.62 -14.25 -21.77
C ASP A 299 12.13 -14.16 -21.40
N ILE A 300 11.36 -13.42 -22.20
CA ILE A 300 9.91 -13.28 -22.03
C ILE A 300 9.25 -14.61 -22.43
N PRO A 301 8.43 -15.23 -21.56
CA PRO A 301 7.94 -16.57 -21.82
C PRO A 301 6.88 -16.59 -22.94
N ASP A 302 6.93 -17.62 -23.78
CA ASP A 302 5.91 -17.88 -24.81
C ASP A 302 4.67 -18.58 -24.23
N GLU A 303 4.84 -19.33 -23.14
CA GLU A 303 3.76 -20.02 -22.43
C GLU A 303 3.58 -19.47 -21.00
N PRO A 304 2.37 -19.54 -20.42
CA PRO A 304 2.13 -19.13 -19.04
C PRO A 304 3.06 -19.84 -18.04
N ILE A 305 3.74 -19.07 -17.19
CA ILE A 305 4.52 -19.60 -16.07
C ILE A 305 3.70 -19.43 -14.79
N PHE A 306 3.47 -20.53 -14.09
CA PHE A 306 2.87 -20.52 -12.75
C PHE A 306 3.95 -20.41 -11.69
N VAL A 307 3.70 -19.57 -10.70
CA VAL A 307 4.64 -19.30 -9.60
C VAL A 307 3.93 -19.29 -8.27
N GLU A 308 4.68 -19.50 -7.18
CA GLU A 308 4.18 -19.47 -5.81
C GLU A 308 5.12 -18.64 -4.94
N TRP A 309 4.55 -17.85 -4.03
CA TRP A 309 5.29 -17.21 -2.94
C TRP A 309 5.47 -18.20 -1.81
N LYS A 310 6.70 -18.67 -1.61
CA LYS A 310 7.03 -19.70 -0.61
C LYS A 310 8.35 -19.36 0.08
N ASP A 311 8.34 -19.41 1.41
CA ASP A 311 9.53 -19.20 2.25
C ASP A 311 10.29 -17.90 1.92
N GLY A 312 9.53 -16.81 1.66
CA GLY A 312 10.07 -15.48 1.38
C GLY A 312 10.62 -15.27 -0.03
N LYS A 313 10.42 -16.23 -0.95
CA LYS A 313 10.87 -16.16 -2.34
C LYS A 313 9.81 -16.63 -3.32
N ALA A 314 9.96 -16.24 -4.58
CA ALA A 314 9.14 -16.76 -5.67
C ALA A 314 9.76 -18.05 -6.24
N VAL A 315 8.93 -19.07 -6.44
CA VAL A 315 9.34 -20.34 -7.08
C VAL A 315 8.40 -20.67 -8.22
N LYS A 316 8.93 -21.23 -9.31
CA LYS A 316 8.10 -21.82 -10.38
C LYS A 316 7.45 -23.09 -9.88
N ILE A 317 6.19 -23.28 -10.25
CA ILE A 317 5.42 -24.49 -9.98
C ILE A 317 4.87 -25.05 -11.29
N GLU A 318 4.47 -26.32 -11.26
CA GLU A 318 3.67 -26.90 -12.35
C GLU A 318 2.28 -26.27 -12.37
N LYS A 319 1.58 -26.42 -13.51
CA LYS A 319 0.21 -25.94 -13.66
C LYS A 319 -0.68 -26.57 -12.56
N PRO A 320 -1.32 -25.75 -11.71
CA PRO A 320 -2.18 -26.22 -10.62
C PRO A 320 -3.40 -27.02 -11.05
#